data_AF-A0A936MUG2-F1
#
_entry.id   AF-A0A936MUG2-F1
#
_cell.length_a   1.000
_cell.length_b   1.000
_cell.length_c   1.000
_cell.angle_alpha   90.00
_cell.angle_beta   90.00
_cell.angle_gamma   90.00
#
_symmetry.space_group_name_H-M   'P 1'
#
loop_
_entity.id
_entity.type
_entity.pdbx_description
1 polymer ?
#
loop_
_entity_poly.entity_id
_entity_poly.type
_entity_poly.pdbx_seq_one_letter_code
_entity_poly.pdbx_strand_id
1 'polypeptide(L)'
;MASAQGMPSPPPPPPAAAPAEQPSPPTGAPPAPDAMTPAPPPPMGAPPSKDAAGYPPPGYPAAMVFGPSRLPYNESDPIPPGYEVQTRPRMGMAKAGIATFVPFYGLSVLFGGVYLGSEGREAKMYFPLLIPVVGPFATMGTAGTEEFGTMILALNGIGQLTGAALFLAGMLSEEKYLARRSAGLRPEVFVGPQSMALRWQF
;
A
#
# COMPACT_ATOMS: atom_id res chain seq x y z
N MET A 1 -32.53 -54.21 -26.63
CA MET A 1 -31.58 -53.50 -27.51
C MET A 1 -30.92 -52.42 -26.68
N ALA A 2 -29.66 -52.61 -26.29
CA ALA A 2 -28.92 -51.69 -25.44
C ALA A 2 -28.20 -50.67 -26.34
N SER A 3 -28.61 -49.41 -26.25
CA SER A 3 -27.94 -48.31 -26.95
C SER A 3 -26.60 -48.03 -26.28
N ALA A 4 -25.50 -48.26 -27.00
CA ALA A 4 -24.18 -47.85 -26.60
C ALA A 4 -24.11 -46.32 -26.55
N GLN A 5 -24.13 -45.74 -25.35
CA GLN A 5 -23.80 -44.33 -25.13
C GLN A 5 -22.32 -44.13 -25.47
N GLY A 6 -22.08 -43.41 -26.57
CA GLY A 6 -20.75 -43.00 -26.98
C GLY A 6 -20.11 -42.14 -25.90
N MET A 7 -18.89 -42.51 -25.49
CA MET A 7 -18.12 -41.71 -24.55
C MET A 7 -17.80 -40.33 -25.15
N PRO A 8 -17.87 -39.25 -24.37
CA PRO A 8 -17.45 -37.93 -24.80
C PRO A 8 -15.96 -37.94 -25.15
N SER A 9 -15.61 -37.27 -26.25
CA SER A 9 -14.22 -37.11 -26.69
C SER A 9 -13.41 -36.36 -25.63
N PRO A 10 -12.13 -36.73 -25.40
CA PRO A 10 -11.28 -36.02 -24.46
C PRO A 10 -11.08 -34.56 -24.91
N PRO A 11 -10.98 -33.62 -23.97
CA PRO A 11 -10.71 -32.23 -24.29
C PRO A 11 -9.34 -32.09 -24.99
N PRO A 12 -9.19 -31.11 -25.91
CA PRO A 12 -7.92 -30.86 -26.57
C PRO A 12 -6.84 -30.44 -25.54
N PRO A 13 -5.56 -30.79 -25.77
CA PRO A 13 -4.47 -30.38 -24.89
C PRO A 13 -4.34 -28.85 -24.87
N PRO A 14 -3.94 -28.27 -23.73
CA PRO A 14 -3.71 -26.83 -23.62
C PRO A 14 -2.61 -26.37 -24.60
N PRO A 15 -2.70 -25.14 -25.14
CA PRO A 15 -1.65 -24.56 -25.97
C PRO A 15 -0.29 -24.60 -25.26
N ALA A 16 0.77 -25.01 -25.98
CA ALA A 16 2.13 -24.99 -25.45
C ALA A 16 2.48 -23.57 -24.98
N ALA A 17 2.97 -23.45 -23.75
CA ALA A 17 3.40 -22.17 -23.20
C ALA A 17 4.49 -21.55 -24.09
N ALA A 18 4.31 -20.27 -24.43
CA ALA A 18 5.30 -19.53 -25.19
C ALA A 18 6.65 -19.53 -24.45
N PRO A 19 7.79 -19.66 -25.15
CA PRO A 19 9.12 -19.56 -24.55
C PRO A 19 9.25 -18.24 -23.78
N ALA A 20 9.71 -18.32 -22.53
CA ALA A 20 10.01 -17.14 -21.73
C ALA A 20 11.07 -16.29 -22.44
N GLU A 21 10.77 -15.02 -22.67
CA GLU A 21 11.74 -14.07 -23.24
C GLU A 21 12.95 -13.96 -22.30
N GLN A 22 14.11 -14.30 -22.84
CA GLN A 22 15.38 -14.27 -22.13
C GLN A 22 15.81 -12.80 -21.94
N PRO A 23 16.04 -12.32 -20.71
CA PRO A 23 16.37 -10.92 -20.46
C PRO A 23 17.70 -10.53 -21.14
N SER A 24 17.65 -9.43 -21.88
CA SER A 24 18.81 -8.85 -22.58
C SER A 24 19.94 -8.49 -21.60
N PRO A 25 21.22 -8.68 -21.98
CA PRO A 25 22.36 -8.33 -21.14
C PRO A 25 22.44 -6.80 -20.91
N PRO A 26 22.85 -6.36 -19.70
CA PRO A 26 22.96 -4.95 -19.36
C PRO A 26 24.03 -4.26 -20.22
N THR A 27 23.63 -3.15 -20.84
CA THR A 27 24.46 -2.31 -21.70
C THR A 27 25.43 -1.48 -20.84
N GLY A 28 26.73 -1.63 -21.08
CA GLY A 28 27.80 -0.64 -20.88
C GLY A 28 27.90 0.08 -19.52
N ALA A 29 28.93 -0.26 -18.74
CA ALA A 29 29.35 0.54 -17.60
C ALA A 29 29.73 1.98 -18.03
N PRO A 30 29.30 3.02 -17.29
CA PRO A 30 29.69 4.40 -17.58
C PRO A 30 31.21 4.62 -17.40
N PRO A 31 31.82 5.51 -18.20
CA PRO A 31 33.24 5.83 -18.11
C PRO A 31 33.58 6.46 -16.74
N ALA A 32 34.78 6.14 -16.24
CA ALA A 32 35.29 6.61 -14.96
C ALA A 32 35.42 8.15 -14.95
N PRO A 33 35.08 8.84 -13.84
CA PRO A 33 35.25 10.28 -13.72
C PRO A 33 36.74 10.66 -13.78
N ASP A 34 37.07 11.64 -14.63
CA ASP A 34 38.40 12.24 -14.71
C ASP A 34 38.88 12.68 -13.32
N ALA A 35 40.10 12.27 -12.98
CA ALA A 35 40.76 12.62 -11.74
C ALA A 35 40.92 14.15 -11.63
N MET A 36 40.11 14.78 -10.79
CA MET A 36 40.27 16.18 -10.43
C MET A 36 41.65 16.38 -9.78
N THR A 37 42.43 17.29 -10.36
CA THR A 37 43.70 17.76 -9.81
C THR A 37 43.47 18.42 -8.45
N PRO A 38 44.31 18.13 -7.43
CA PRO A 38 44.16 18.73 -6.10
C PRO A 38 44.31 20.25 -6.16
N ALA A 39 43.35 20.97 -5.57
CA ALA A 39 43.45 22.41 -5.38
C ALA A 39 44.63 22.75 -4.43
N PRO A 40 45.34 23.87 -4.68
CA PRO A 40 46.47 24.28 -3.84
C PRO A 40 46.03 24.56 -2.39
N PRO A 41 46.88 24.24 -1.39
CA PRO A 41 46.56 24.45 0.00
C PRO A 41 46.38 25.93 0.32
N PRO A 42 45.40 26.31 1.16
CA PRO A 42 45.19 27.69 1.57
C PRO A 42 46.40 28.18 2.40
N PRO A 43 46.78 29.46 2.26
CA PRO A 43 47.89 30.04 3.00
C PRO A 43 47.65 29.98 4.51
N MET A 44 48.56 29.30 5.21
CA MET A 44 48.58 29.17 6.66
C MET A 44 48.95 30.53 7.27
N GLY A 45 48.03 31.19 7.97
CA GLY A 45 48.36 32.35 8.81
C GLY A 45 47.40 33.54 8.78
N ALA A 46 46.29 33.49 8.05
CA ALA A 46 45.28 34.54 8.17
C ALA A 46 44.52 34.40 9.51
N PRO A 47 44.53 35.41 10.39
CA PRO A 47 43.74 35.39 11.62
C PRO A 47 42.24 35.31 11.27
N PRO A 48 41.44 34.51 11.99
CA PRO A 48 40.00 34.43 11.74
C PRO A 48 39.37 35.81 11.96
N SER A 49 38.83 36.41 10.90
CA SER A 49 38.09 37.67 10.98
C SER A 49 36.87 37.46 11.87
N LYS A 50 36.87 38.09 13.04
CA LYS A 50 35.79 37.97 14.05
C LYS A 50 34.52 38.74 13.66
N ASP A 51 34.56 39.48 12.55
CA ASP A 51 33.48 40.33 12.07
C ASP A 51 32.70 39.74 10.88
N ALA A 52 32.93 38.47 10.53
CA ALA A 52 32.09 37.76 9.58
C ALA A 52 30.76 37.29 10.24
N ALA A 53 30.09 38.18 10.95
CA ALA A 53 28.65 38.10 11.19
C ALA A 53 27.96 38.44 9.86
N GLY A 54 28.08 37.51 8.92
CA GLY A 54 27.54 37.63 7.59
C GLY A 54 26.02 37.75 7.68
N TYR A 55 25.52 38.92 7.28
CA TYR A 55 24.19 39.01 6.71
C TYR A 55 24.02 37.83 5.72
N PRO A 56 22.94 37.04 5.81
CA PRO A 56 22.67 36.05 4.77
C PRO A 56 22.62 36.82 3.44
N PRO A 57 23.42 36.42 2.43
CA PRO A 57 23.50 37.16 1.17
C PRO A 57 22.09 37.30 0.58
N PRO A 58 21.63 38.53 0.30
CA PRO A 58 20.32 38.74 -0.29
C PRO A 58 20.28 38.16 -1.70
N GLY A 59 19.38 37.20 -1.95
CA GLY A 59 18.87 36.96 -3.30
C GLY A 59 19.43 35.77 -4.07
N TYR A 60 20.08 34.78 -3.46
CA TYR A 60 20.16 33.48 -4.13
C TYR A 60 18.77 32.82 -4.09
N PRO A 61 18.10 32.61 -5.24
CA PRO A 61 16.88 31.82 -5.25
C PRO A 61 17.22 30.45 -4.67
N ALA A 62 16.40 29.98 -3.73
CA ALA A 62 16.55 28.64 -3.17
C ALA A 62 16.75 27.67 -4.34
N ALA A 63 17.88 26.95 -4.33
CA ALA A 63 18.22 26.03 -5.41
C ALA A 63 16.99 25.14 -5.67
N MET A 64 16.37 25.31 -6.84
CA MET A 64 15.22 24.51 -7.20
C MET A 64 15.69 23.06 -7.24
N VAL A 65 15.30 22.28 -6.23
CA VAL A 65 15.61 20.85 -6.17
C VAL A 65 14.73 20.16 -7.22
N PHE A 66 15.25 20.08 -8.44
CA PHE A 66 14.64 19.33 -9.52
C PHE A 66 14.81 17.83 -9.24
N GLY A 67 13.71 17.08 -9.29
CA GLY A 67 13.69 15.66 -8.96
C GLY A 67 12.27 15.12 -8.74
N PRO A 68 12.11 13.81 -8.57
CA PRO A 68 10.84 13.21 -8.19
C PRO A 68 10.47 13.57 -6.74
N SER A 69 9.18 13.65 -6.43
CA SER A 69 8.74 14.01 -5.07
C SER A 69 9.05 12.93 -4.03
N ARG A 70 9.23 11.69 -4.48
CA ARG A 70 9.51 10.52 -3.64
C ARG A 70 10.58 9.67 -4.30
N LEU A 71 11.53 9.21 -3.49
CA LEU A 71 12.56 8.25 -3.88
C LEU A 71 12.51 7.03 -2.94
N PRO A 72 12.80 5.82 -3.44
CA PRO A 72 12.97 4.66 -2.58
C PRO A 72 14.14 4.89 -1.62
N TYR A 73 13.98 4.47 -0.37
CA TYR A 73 15.04 4.58 0.64
C TYR A 73 15.79 3.25 0.76
N ASN A 74 17.09 3.29 0.53
CA ASN A 74 18.00 2.19 0.85
C ASN A 74 18.93 2.67 1.96
N GLU A 75 19.14 1.83 2.97
CA GLU A 75 20.00 2.17 4.13
C GLU A 75 21.49 2.29 3.75
N SER A 76 21.89 1.69 2.62
CA SER A 76 23.24 1.78 2.07
C SER A 76 23.54 3.09 1.34
N ASP A 77 22.51 3.80 0.87
CA ASP A 77 22.68 4.90 -0.06
C ASP A 77 22.72 6.24 0.69
N PRO A 78 23.66 7.15 0.37
CA PRO A 78 23.68 8.46 1.00
C PRO A 78 22.40 9.25 0.65
N ILE A 79 21.84 9.94 1.64
CA ILE A 79 20.63 10.74 1.46
C ILE A 79 20.94 11.93 0.54
N PRO A 80 20.25 12.06 -0.61
CA PRO A 80 20.49 13.18 -1.52
C PRO A 80 20.14 14.53 -0.86
N PRO A 81 20.89 15.61 -1.17
CA PRO A 81 20.60 16.94 -0.66
C PRO A 81 19.17 17.38 -0.97
N GLY A 82 18.47 17.93 0.03
CA GLY A 82 17.08 18.38 -0.12
C GLY A 82 16.03 17.29 0.02
N TYR A 83 16.41 16.06 0.38
CA TYR A 83 15.49 14.99 0.79
C TYR A 83 15.56 14.73 2.29
N GLU A 84 14.48 14.19 2.84
CA GLU A 84 14.38 13.74 4.22
C GLU A 84 13.71 12.37 4.29
N VAL A 85 14.10 11.57 5.27
CA VAL A 85 13.48 10.26 5.50
C VAL A 85 12.13 10.48 6.16
N GLN A 86 11.07 9.99 5.53
CA GLN A 86 9.72 9.93 6.09
C GLN A 86 9.24 8.48 6.12
N THR A 87 8.28 8.19 6.99
CA THR A 87 7.60 6.89 7.04
C THR A 87 6.16 7.02 6.56
N ARG A 88 5.65 5.97 5.92
CA ARG A 88 4.24 5.85 5.54
C ARG A 88 3.74 4.42 5.74
N PRO A 89 2.43 4.22 5.93
CA PRO A 89 1.84 2.89 5.91
C PRO A 89 2.00 2.19 4.55
N ARG A 90 2.15 0.87 4.57
CA ARG A 90 2.23 0.03 3.36
C ARG A 90 0.85 -0.18 2.74
N MET A 91 0.41 0.82 1.98
CA MET A 91 -0.90 0.83 1.34
C MET A 91 -1.19 -0.38 0.43
N GLY A 92 -0.17 -1.02 -0.14
CA GLY A 92 -0.36 -2.25 -0.94
C GLY A 92 -1.00 -3.38 -0.13
N MET A 93 -0.52 -3.61 1.09
CA MET A 93 -1.04 -4.66 1.97
C MET A 93 -2.41 -4.28 2.53
N ALA A 94 -2.62 -3.00 2.84
CA ALA A 94 -3.93 -2.50 3.25
C ALA A 94 -5.00 -2.70 2.16
N LYS A 95 -4.67 -2.37 0.90
CA LYS A 95 -5.54 -2.59 -0.26
C LYS A 95 -5.84 -4.07 -0.49
N ALA A 96 -4.83 -4.93 -0.38
CA ALA A 96 -5.03 -6.38 -0.46
C ALA A 96 -6.00 -6.88 0.63
N GLY A 97 -5.83 -6.41 1.87
CA GLY A 97 -6.72 -6.74 2.97
C GLY A 97 -8.16 -6.33 2.73
N ILE A 98 -8.41 -5.10 2.25
CA ILE A 98 -9.75 -4.64 1.86
C ILE A 98 -10.33 -5.49 0.72
N ALA A 99 -9.53 -5.74 -0.32
CA ALA A 99 -9.96 -6.53 -1.48
C ALA A 99 -10.34 -7.96 -1.11
N THR A 100 -9.70 -8.55 -0.09
CA THR A 100 -10.07 -9.87 0.45
C THR A 100 -11.26 -9.77 1.41
N PHE A 101 -11.26 -8.83 2.35
CA PHE A 101 -12.27 -8.72 3.41
C PHE A 101 -13.67 -8.43 2.86
N VAL A 102 -13.78 -7.46 1.95
CA VAL A 102 -15.09 -6.94 1.48
C VAL A 102 -15.95 -8.01 0.80
N PRO A 103 -15.44 -8.85 -0.13
CA PRO A 103 -16.24 -9.91 -0.73
C PRO A 103 -16.76 -10.93 0.29
N PHE A 104 -15.92 -11.37 1.23
CA PHE A 104 -16.35 -12.34 2.25
C PHE A 104 -17.37 -11.75 3.20
N TYR A 105 -17.16 -10.52 3.68
CA TYR A 105 -18.14 -9.84 4.51
C TYR A 105 -19.43 -9.54 3.74
N GLY A 106 -19.33 -9.16 2.46
CA GLY A 106 -20.47 -8.95 1.57
C GLY A 106 -21.34 -10.19 1.44
N LEU A 107 -20.73 -11.39 1.35
CA LEU A 107 -21.48 -12.65 1.41
C LEU A 107 -22.19 -12.83 2.75
N SER A 108 -21.55 -12.52 3.89
CA SER A 108 -22.22 -12.61 5.20
C SER A 108 -23.40 -11.66 5.32
N VAL A 109 -23.26 -10.42 4.84
CA VAL A 109 -24.36 -9.44 4.79
C VAL A 109 -25.47 -9.90 3.87
N LEU A 110 -25.14 -10.47 2.71
CA LEU A 110 -26.13 -11.01 1.76
C LEU A 110 -26.94 -12.15 2.40
N PHE A 111 -26.27 -13.18 2.94
CA PHE A 111 -26.94 -14.30 3.60
C PHE A 111 -27.72 -13.84 4.83
N GLY A 112 -27.08 -13.09 5.73
CA GLY A 112 -27.71 -12.54 6.93
C GLY A 112 -28.94 -11.69 6.58
N GLY A 113 -28.85 -10.85 5.55
CA GLY A 113 -29.94 -9.99 5.08
C GLY A 113 -31.12 -10.76 4.48
N VAL A 114 -30.85 -11.82 3.70
CA VAL A 114 -31.92 -12.70 3.16
C VAL A 114 -32.71 -13.35 4.30
N TYR A 115 -32.03 -13.86 5.34
CA TYR A 115 -32.69 -14.47 6.50
C TYR A 115 -33.27 -13.45 7.48
N LEU A 116 -32.80 -12.19 7.49
CA LEU A 116 -33.40 -11.15 8.31
C LEU A 116 -34.81 -10.76 7.83
N GLY A 117 -35.07 -10.96 6.54
CA GLY A 117 -36.39 -10.77 5.94
C GLY A 117 -37.38 -11.91 6.18
N SER A 118 -36.94 -13.06 6.70
CA SER A 118 -37.85 -14.15 7.06
C SER A 118 -38.39 -13.94 8.48
N GLU A 119 -39.69 -14.15 8.66
CA GLU A 119 -40.29 -14.11 9.99
C GLU A 119 -39.94 -15.39 10.76
N GLY A 120 -39.53 -15.26 12.03
CA GLY A 120 -39.43 -16.39 12.95
C GLY A 120 -38.04 -16.66 13.53
N ARG A 121 -37.80 -17.93 13.89
CA ARG A 121 -36.61 -18.36 14.64
C ARG A 121 -35.33 -18.27 13.81
N GLU A 122 -35.43 -18.40 12.50
CA GLU A 122 -34.30 -18.37 11.56
C GLU A 122 -33.61 -17.01 11.52
N ALA A 123 -34.36 -15.90 11.49
CA ALA A 123 -33.80 -14.55 11.52
C ALA A 123 -32.85 -14.34 12.72
N LYS A 124 -33.19 -14.88 13.89
CA LYS A 124 -32.35 -14.79 15.10
C LYS A 124 -31.10 -15.66 15.01
N MET A 125 -31.18 -16.80 14.32
CA MET A 125 -30.05 -17.72 14.15
C MET A 125 -28.97 -17.17 13.22
N TYR A 126 -29.38 -16.41 12.19
CA TYR A 126 -28.48 -15.84 11.19
C TYR A 126 -28.10 -14.37 11.43
N PHE A 127 -28.74 -13.69 12.38
CA PHE A 127 -28.36 -12.33 12.80
C PHE A 127 -26.85 -12.15 13.07
N PRO A 128 -26.13 -13.11 13.68
CA PRO A 128 -24.70 -12.95 13.91
C PRO A 128 -23.88 -12.73 12.63
N LEU A 129 -24.32 -13.19 11.45
CA LEU A 129 -23.61 -12.97 10.17
C LEU A 129 -23.39 -11.49 9.83
N LEU A 130 -24.19 -10.59 10.40
CA LEU A 130 -24.04 -9.15 10.21
C LEU A 130 -22.88 -8.55 11.03
N ILE A 131 -22.31 -9.33 11.95
CA ILE A 131 -21.13 -8.93 12.73
C ILE A 131 -19.89 -9.37 11.95
N PRO A 132 -19.05 -8.45 11.48
CA PRO A 132 -17.85 -8.82 10.73
C PRO A 132 -16.90 -9.67 11.58
N VAL A 133 -16.16 -10.57 10.92
CA VAL A 133 -15.17 -11.49 11.48
C VAL A 133 -15.76 -12.52 12.44
N VAL A 134 -16.47 -12.10 13.48
CA VAL A 134 -17.04 -12.97 14.53
C VAL A 134 -18.30 -13.67 14.05
N GLY A 135 -19.08 -13.02 13.20
CA GLY A 135 -20.39 -13.47 12.76
C GLY A 135 -20.44 -14.87 12.15
N PRO A 136 -19.58 -15.19 11.17
CA PRO A 136 -19.53 -16.53 10.59
C PRO A 136 -19.28 -17.62 11.64
N PHE A 137 -18.39 -17.39 12.61
CA PHE A 137 -18.10 -18.34 13.67
C PHE A 137 -19.23 -18.47 14.69
N ALA A 138 -19.86 -17.36 15.07
CA ALA A 138 -21.03 -17.38 15.94
C ALA A 138 -22.20 -18.13 15.29
N THR A 139 -22.41 -17.91 13.99
CA THR A 139 -23.50 -18.53 13.22
C THR A 139 -23.34 -20.06 13.13
N MET A 140 -22.11 -20.57 13.02
CA MET A 140 -21.87 -22.02 13.06
C MET A 140 -22.38 -22.67 14.37
N GLY A 141 -22.30 -21.95 15.49
CA GLY A 141 -22.81 -22.42 16.78
C GLY A 141 -24.32 -22.27 16.97
N THR A 142 -24.96 -21.33 16.26
CA THR A 142 -26.37 -20.98 16.50
C THR A 142 -27.34 -21.51 15.44
N ALA A 143 -26.91 -21.65 14.19
CA ALA A 143 -27.79 -21.97 13.07
C ALA A 143 -27.96 -23.47 12.77
N GLY A 144 -27.20 -24.35 13.43
CA GLY A 144 -27.30 -25.80 13.23
C GLY A 144 -27.09 -26.20 11.76
N THR A 145 -26.12 -25.56 11.09
CA THR A 145 -25.89 -25.75 9.66
C THR A 145 -25.42 -27.16 9.33
N GLU A 146 -25.88 -27.70 8.21
CA GLU A 146 -25.34 -28.93 7.62
C GLU A 146 -23.82 -28.82 7.39
N GLU A 147 -23.14 -29.95 7.21
CA GLU A 147 -21.67 -30.02 7.06
C GLU A 147 -21.14 -29.05 6.00
N PHE A 148 -21.83 -28.96 4.87
CA PHE A 148 -21.46 -28.04 3.79
C PHE A 148 -21.64 -26.56 4.18
N GLY A 149 -22.73 -26.22 4.87
CA GLY A 149 -22.97 -24.86 5.36
C GLY A 149 -21.91 -24.43 6.38
N THR A 150 -21.53 -25.34 7.28
CA THR A 150 -20.46 -25.13 8.26
C THR A 150 -19.11 -24.89 7.58
N MET A 151 -18.78 -25.68 6.55
CA MET A 151 -17.56 -25.47 5.76
C MET A 151 -17.53 -24.09 5.09
N ILE A 152 -18.64 -23.66 4.48
CA ILE A 152 -18.75 -22.36 3.82
C ILE A 152 -18.62 -21.20 4.83
N LEU A 153 -19.25 -21.32 6.01
CA LEU A 153 -19.11 -20.34 7.09
C LEU A 153 -17.68 -20.28 7.63
N ALA A 154 -17.01 -21.41 7.78
CA ALA A 154 -15.61 -21.46 8.20
C ALA A 154 -14.69 -20.78 7.18
N LEU A 155 -14.83 -21.10 5.90
CA LEU A 155 -14.07 -20.46 4.82
C LEU A 155 -14.34 -18.96 4.77
N ASN A 156 -15.60 -18.55 4.94
CA ASN A 156 -15.99 -17.16 4.98
C ASN A 156 -15.34 -16.41 6.17
N GLY A 157 -15.40 -16.98 7.36
CA GLY A 157 -14.76 -16.42 8.56
C GLY A 157 -13.24 -16.30 8.43
N ILE A 158 -12.58 -17.33 7.91
CA ILE A 158 -11.13 -17.32 7.64
C ILE A 158 -10.78 -16.24 6.62
N GLY A 159 -11.56 -16.11 5.55
CA GLY A 159 -11.39 -15.07 4.53
C GLY A 159 -11.50 -13.66 5.12
N GLN A 160 -12.51 -13.40 5.95
CA GLN A 160 -12.65 -12.13 6.67
C GLN A 160 -11.49 -11.89 7.63
N LEU A 161 -11.10 -12.88 8.43
CA LEU A 161 -9.99 -12.75 9.38
C LEU A 161 -8.68 -12.45 8.66
N THR A 162 -8.43 -13.12 7.54
CA THR A 162 -7.24 -12.92 6.69
C THR A 162 -7.23 -11.51 6.10
N GLY A 163 -8.35 -11.07 5.51
CA GLY A 163 -8.47 -9.73 4.95
C GLY A 163 -8.28 -8.64 6.02
N ALA A 164 -8.88 -8.80 7.19
CA ALA A 164 -8.73 -7.88 8.31
C ALA A 164 -7.27 -7.86 8.83
N ALA A 165 -6.63 -9.02 8.96
CA ALA A 165 -5.23 -9.12 9.38
C ALA A 165 -4.29 -8.45 8.37
N LEU A 166 -4.48 -8.66 7.06
CA LEU A 166 -3.72 -7.98 6.02
C LEU A 166 -3.94 -6.47 6.05
N PHE A 167 -5.17 -6.01 6.26
CA PHE A 167 -5.48 -4.59 6.37
C PHE A 167 -4.73 -3.95 7.54
N LEU A 168 -4.84 -4.54 8.73
CA LEU A 168 -4.16 -4.06 9.94
C LEU A 168 -2.64 -4.12 9.79
N ALA A 169 -2.10 -5.22 9.24
CA ALA A 169 -0.68 -5.34 8.98
C ALA A 169 -0.18 -4.26 8.00
N GLY A 170 -0.95 -3.92 6.97
CA GLY A 170 -0.62 -2.82 6.06
C GLY A 170 -0.65 -1.44 6.72
N MET A 171 -1.58 -1.21 7.65
CA MET A 171 -1.70 0.04 8.39
C MET A 171 -0.60 0.22 9.46
N LEU A 172 -0.20 -0.88 10.10
CA LEU A 172 0.83 -0.89 11.13
C LEU A 172 2.25 -1.04 10.57
N SER A 173 2.40 -1.56 9.35
CA SER A 173 3.70 -1.68 8.69
C SER A 173 4.09 -0.37 8.04
N GLU A 174 5.20 0.17 8.50
CA GLU A 174 5.81 1.36 7.94
C GLU A 174 6.80 1.02 6.82
N GLU A 175 6.82 1.85 5.78
CA GLU A 175 7.83 1.89 4.74
C GLU A 175 8.54 3.24 4.83
N LYS A 176 9.87 3.21 4.95
CA LYS A 176 10.71 4.40 4.86
C LYS A 176 10.83 4.81 3.38
N TYR A 177 10.68 6.09 3.09
CA TYR A 177 10.94 6.65 1.78
C TYR A 177 11.59 8.03 1.93
N LEU A 178 12.29 8.46 0.88
CA LEU A 178 12.87 9.79 0.82
C LEU A 178 11.84 10.74 0.23
N ALA A 179 11.40 11.71 1.02
CA ALA A 179 10.54 12.79 0.58
C ALA A 179 11.39 14.01 0.27
N ARG A 180 11.12 14.69 -0.84
CA ARG A 180 11.74 16.00 -1.08
C ARG A 180 11.25 16.99 -0.02
N ARG A 181 12.17 17.69 0.63
CA ARG A 181 11.84 18.73 1.62
C ARG A 181 11.08 19.84 0.89
N SER A 182 9.79 19.96 1.17
CA SER A 182 9.00 21.09 0.67
C SER A 182 9.51 22.36 1.33
N ALA A 183 9.73 23.42 0.57
CA ALA A 183 10.26 24.71 1.05
C ALA A 183 9.30 25.49 1.98
N GLY A 184 8.42 24.80 2.73
CA GLY A 184 7.46 25.43 3.63
C GLY A 184 6.32 26.18 2.94
N LEU A 185 6.29 26.25 1.61
CA LEU A 185 5.20 26.84 0.83
C LEU A 185 4.00 25.89 0.80
N ARG A 186 3.36 25.68 1.94
CA ARG A 186 1.98 25.16 1.99
C ARG A 186 1.09 26.40 1.85
N PRO A 187 0.50 26.70 0.68
CA PRO A 187 -0.43 27.81 0.59
C PRO A 187 -1.64 27.51 1.47
N GLU A 188 -1.69 28.12 2.66
CA GLU A 188 -2.92 28.21 3.45
C GLU A 188 -3.82 29.22 2.75
N VAL A 189 -4.76 28.72 1.96
CA VAL A 189 -5.78 29.57 1.33
C VAL A 189 -6.86 29.82 2.39
N PHE A 190 -6.81 31.00 3.00
CA PHE A 190 -7.88 31.49 3.87
C PHE A 190 -9.07 31.93 3.02
N VAL A 191 -10.23 31.27 3.20
CA VAL A 191 -11.46 31.65 2.52
C VAL A 191 -12.45 32.21 3.54
N GLY A 192 -12.64 33.53 3.55
CA GLY A 192 -13.78 34.21 4.18
C GLY A 192 -13.62 34.76 5.61
N PRO A 193 -14.60 35.55 6.10
CA PRO A 193 -14.56 36.29 7.37
C PRO A 193 -14.75 35.43 8.63
N GLN A 194 -15.11 34.15 8.48
CA GLN A 194 -15.05 33.15 9.55
C GLN A 194 -14.17 32.00 9.08
N SER A 195 -12.89 32.06 9.44
CA SER A 195 -11.84 31.25 8.84
C SER A 195 -12.00 29.75 9.14
N MET A 196 -12.44 28.98 8.14
CA MET A 196 -12.08 27.56 8.03
C MET A 196 -10.78 27.47 7.23
N ALA A 197 -9.72 26.95 7.85
CA ALA A 197 -8.46 26.69 7.17
C ALA A 197 -8.56 25.37 6.39
N LEU A 198 -8.63 25.45 5.07
CA LEU A 198 -8.64 24.26 4.22
C LEU A 198 -7.20 23.82 3.96
N ARG A 199 -6.79 22.72 4.60
CA ARG A 199 -5.45 22.14 4.44
C ARG A 199 -5.48 21.11 3.32
N TRP A 200 -5.02 21.51 2.13
CA TRP A 200 -4.81 20.57 1.03
C TRP A 200 -3.60 19.68 1.31
N GLN A 201 -3.80 18.37 1.32
CA GLN A 201 -2.75 17.36 1.34
C GLN A 201 -2.65 16.76 -0.06
N PHE A 202 -1.51 16.92 -0.72
CA PHE A 202 -1.18 16.30 -2.02
C PHE A 202 -0.20 15.14 -1.82
#